data_AF-A0AAE3CZZ7-F1
#
_entry.id   AF-A0AAE3CZZ7-F1
#
_cell.length_a   1.000
_cell.length_b   1.000
_cell.length_c   1.000
_cell.angle_alpha   90.00
_cell.angle_beta   90.00
_cell.angle_gamma   90.00
#
_symmetry.space_group_name_H-M   'P 1'
#
loop_
_entity.id
_entity.type
_entity.pdbx_description
1 polymer ?
#
loop_
_entity_poly.entity_id
_entity_poly.type
_entity_poly.pdbx_seq_one_letter_code
_entity_poly.pdbx_strand_id
1 'polypeptide(L)'
;MLPHRLSTEGFLYTWTVVHVPSALGHKPPYAYGYINLPADGTRIFAPLVADSETVWKPSLSVSLIFVESPARETPGVLSYAFTPTRRVDDV
;
A
#
# COMPACT_ATOMS: atom_id res chain seq x y z
N MET A 1 18.36 10.70 -18.76
CA MET A 1 17.89 9.48 -18.07
C MET A 1 16.48 9.21 -18.55
N LEU A 2 16.14 7.98 -18.96
CA LEU A 2 14.77 7.64 -19.34
C LEU A 2 13.99 7.15 -18.12
N PRO A 3 12.68 7.42 -18.02
CA PRO A 3 11.83 6.87 -16.97
C PRO A 3 11.88 5.33 -16.97
N HIS A 4 11.93 4.74 -15.78
CA HIS A 4 11.87 3.29 -15.59
C HIS A 4 10.56 2.93 -14.89
N ARG A 5 9.82 1.97 -15.47
CA ARG A 5 8.56 1.49 -14.90
C ARG A 5 8.87 0.39 -13.88
N LEU A 6 8.55 0.66 -12.63
CA LEU A 6 8.71 -0.30 -11.52
C LEU A 6 7.66 -1.41 -11.58
N SER A 7 7.97 -2.54 -10.92
CA SER A 7 7.03 -3.62 -10.65
C SER A 7 5.81 -3.14 -9.88
N THR A 8 4.65 -3.69 -10.23
CA THR A 8 3.40 -3.48 -9.48
C THR A 8 3.20 -4.51 -8.37
N GLU A 9 4.05 -5.53 -8.31
CA GLU A 9 3.99 -6.60 -7.31
C GLU A 9 5.20 -6.56 -6.39
N GLY A 10 4.97 -6.87 -5.11
CA GLY A 10 6.02 -6.88 -4.10
C GLY A 10 5.66 -7.63 -2.83
N PHE A 11 6.50 -7.44 -1.82
CA PHE A 11 6.34 -8.06 -0.51
C PHE A 11 6.40 -7.01 0.60
N LEU A 12 5.50 -7.12 1.57
CA LEU A 12 5.51 -6.27 2.75
C LEU A 12 6.77 -6.54 3.58
N TYR A 13 7.63 -5.55 3.73
CA TYR A 13 8.85 -5.66 4.55
C TYR A 13 8.54 -5.39 6.02
N THR A 14 7.91 -4.26 6.31
CA THR A 14 7.45 -3.86 7.64
C THR A 14 6.26 -2.91 7.50
N TRP A 15 5.43 -2.82 8.53
CA TRP A 15 4.26 -1.94 8.53
C TRP A 15 4.08 -1.29 9.91
N THR A 16 3.20 -0.29 9.93
CA THR A 16 2.64 0.27 11.15
C THR A 16 1.17 0.59 10.93
N VAL A 17 0.39 0.54 12.02
CA VAL A 17 -1.01 0.97 12.04
C VAL A 17 -1.10 2.26 12.84
N VAL A 18 -1.57 3.31 12.19
CA VAL A 18 -1.80 4.60 12.81
C VAL A 18 -3.22 4.65 13.33
N HIS A 19 -3.35 4.90 14.63
CA HIS A 19 -4.63 4.91 15.35
C HIS A 19 -5.15 6.32 15.64
N VAL A 20 -4.41 7.35 15.19
CA VAL A 20 -4.79 8.75 15.36
C VAL A 20 -5.18 9.39 14.01
N PRO A 21 -6.07 10.39 13.99
CA PRO A 21 -6.42 11.08 12.75
C PRO A 21 -5.23 11.80 12.11
N SER A 22 -5.20 11.80 10.78
CA SER A 22 -4.24 12.60 10.01
C SER A 22 -4.81 13.98 9.69
N ALA A 23 -3.97 15.02 9.72
CA ALA A 23 -4.31 16.33 9.15
C ALA A 23 -4.68 16.25 7.66
N LEU A 24 -4.20 15.22 6.95
CA LEU A 24 -4.49 14.94 5.54
C LEU A 24 -5.82 14.20 5.32
N GLY A 25 -6.65 14.02 6.35
CA GLY A 25 -8.00 13.45 6.21
C GLY A 25 -8.09 11.92 6.29
N HIS A 26 -6.99 11.21 6.53
CA HIS A 26 -7.03 9.76 6.78
C HIS A 26 -7.82 9.44 8.05
N LYS A 27 -8.79 8.53 7.94
CA LYS A 27 -9.59 8.02 9.06
C LYS A 27 -8.84 6.88 9.74
N PRO A 28 -8.56 6.96 11.05
CA PRO A 28 -7.96 5.84 11.77
C PRO A 28 -8.96 4.69 11.98
N PRO A 29 -8.51 3.44 12.08
CA PRO A 29 -7.12 3.02 11.85
C PRO A 29 -6.77 2.99 10.36
N TYR A 30 -5.55 3.40 10.02
CA TYR A 30 -4.99 3.24 8.67
C TYR A 30 -3.56 2.71 8.74
N ALA A 31 -3.13 2.01 7.70
CA ALA A 31 -1.84 1.34 7.68
C ALA A 31 -0.91 1.94 6.61
N TYR A 32 0.38 1.95 6.95
CA TYR A 32 1.47 2.27 6.03
C TYR A 32 2.53 1.19 6.14
N GLY A 33 3.25 0.97 5.04
CA GLY A 33 4.31 -0.04 5.02
C GLY A 33 5.43 0.30 4.07
N TYR A 34 6.54 -0.40 4.28
CA TYR A 34 7.58 -0.50 3.30
C TYR A 34 7.37 -1.75 2.45
N ILE A 35 7.30 -1.59 1.14
CA ILE A 35 7.16 -2.68 0.18
C ILE A 35 8.51 -2.90 -0.50
N ASN A 36 9.02 -4.12 -0.42
CA ASN A 36 10.14 -4.55 -1.24
C ASN A 36 9.62 -4.88 -2.64
N LEU A 37 10.26 -4.33 -3.67
CA LEU A 37 10.05 -4.66 -5.08
C LEU A 37 11.31 -5.36 -5.61
N PRO A 38 11.43 -6.69 -5.48
CA PRO A 38 12.69 -7.39 -5.73
C PRO A 38 13.17 -7.29 -7.18
N ALA A 39 12.24 -7.30 -8.13
CA ALA A 39 12.55 -7.16 -9.55
C ALA A 39 13.26 -5.84 -9.89
N ASP A 40 12.98 -4.79 -9.09
CA ASP A 40 13.55 -3.47 -9.27
C ASP A 40 14.69 -3.15 -8.28
N GLY A 41 14.98 -4.06 -7.35
CA GLY A 41 15.99 -3.86 -6.31
C GLY A 41 15.72 -2.68 -5.38
N THR A 42 14.46 -2.25 -5.24
CA THR A 42 14.07 -1.06 -4.47
C THR A 42 13.06 -1.37 -3.38
N ARG A 43 12.90 -0.40 -2.46
CA ARG A 43 11.93 -0.42 -1.38
C ARG A 43 11.20 0.92 -1.35
N ILE A 44 9.88 0.87 -1.30
CA ILE A 44 9.02 2.06 -1.31
C ILE A 44 8.18 2.14 -0.05
N PHE A 45 7.95 3.35 0.44
CA PHE A 45 6.97 3.63 1.48
C PHE A 45 5.61 3.86 0.81
N ALA A 46 4.57 3.16 1.26
CA ALA A 46 3.25 3.24 0.64
C ALA A 46 2.11 3.10 1.65
N PRO A 47 0.93 3.70 1.39
CA PRO A 47 -0.31 3.34 2.07
C PRO A 47 -0.65 1.87 1.83
N LEU A 48 -1.21 1.25 2.85
CA LEU A 48 -1.71 -0.12 2.78
C LEU A 48 -3.24 -0.10 2.88
N VAL A 49 -3.89 -0.79 1.95
CA VAL A 49 -5.35 -0.95 1.90
C VAL A 49 -5.67 -2.41 2.14
N ALA A 50 -6.62 -2.65 3.02
CA ALA A 50 -7.00 -3.98 3.46
C ALA A 50 -8.44 -4.00 3.96
N ASP A 51 -9.02 -5.19 3.97
CA ASP A 51 -10.27 -5.47 4.67
C ASP A 51 -10.01 -5.82 6.15
N SER A 52 -11.09 -6.03 6.89
CA SER A 52 -11.06 -6.39 8.32
C SER A 52 -10.45 -7.76 8.60
N GLU A 53 -10.29 -8.61 7.58
CA GLU A 53 -9.76 -9.97 7.70
C GLU A 53 -8.25 -10.03 7.44
N THR A 54 -7.68 -8.94 6.94
CA THR A 54 -6.26 -8.89 6.59
C THR A 54 -5.37 -8.97 7.83
N VAL A 55 -4.55 -10.01 7.87
CA VAL A 55 -3.48 -10.17 8.86
C VAL A 55 -2.16 -9.70 8.26
N TRP A 56 -1.70 -8.51 8.66
CA TRP A 56 -0.41 -7.98 8.25
C TRP A 56 0.74 -8.81 8.82
N LYS A 57 1.67 -9.20 7.95
CA LYS A 57 2.89 -9.95 8.31
C LYS A 57 4.03 -9.63 7.37
N PRO A 58 5.30 -9.79 7.80
CA PRO A 58 6.42 -9.69 6.89
C PRO A 58 6.28 -10.71 5.75
N SER A 59 6.80 -10.35 4.58
CA SER A 59 6.74 -11.14 3.36
C SER A 59 5.32 -11.41 2.82
N LEU A 60 4.30 -10.69 3.30
CA LEU A 60 2.97 -10.75 2.70
C LEU A 60 3.03 -10.20 1.27
N SER A 61 2.56 -10.99 0.30
CA SER A 61 2.44 -10.59 -1.11
C SER A 61 1.42 -9.47 -1.26
N VAL A 62 1.78 -8.43 -2.00
CA VAL A 62 0.95 -7.25 -2.24
C VAL A 62 1.03 -6.78 -3.69
N SER A 63 -0.07 -6.22 -4.19
CA SER A 63 -0.17 -5.59 -5.50
C SER A 63 -0.47 -4.10 -5.38
N LEU A 64 0.05 -3.33 -6.33
CA LEU A 64 -0.24 -1.92 -6.52
C LEU A 64 -1.70 -1.73 -6.92
N ILE A 65 -2.36 -0.79 -6.25
CA ILE A 65 -3.67 -0.28 -6.64
C ILE A 65 -3.64 1.26 -6.69
N PHE A 66 -4.58 1.83 -7.41
CA PHE A 66 -4.83 3.27 -7.37
C PHE A 66 -6.08 3.54 -6.55
N VAL A 67 -5.98 4.49 -5.63
CA VAL A 67 -7.06 4.92 -4.74
C VAL A 67 -7.23 6.41 -4.82
N GLU A 68 -8.43 6.91 -4.55
CA GLU A 68 -8.62 8.34 -4.39
C GLU A 68 -7.82 8.83 -3.18
N SER A 69 -7.07 9.92 -3.39
CA SER A 69 -6.32 10.57 -2.33
C SER A 69 -7.29 11.16 -1.30
N PRO A 70 -7.13 10.87 -0.01
CA PRO A 70 -7.90 11.52 1.04
C PRO A 70 -7.50 12.98 1.26
N ALA A 71 -6.42 13.45 0.61
CA ALA A 71 -5.96 14.84 0.68
C ALA A 71 -7.05 15.77 0.14
N ARG A 72 -7.68 16.51 1.06
CA ARG A 72 -8.86 17.36 0.82
C ARG A 72 -8.62 18.54 -0.13
N GLU A 73 -7.37 18.86 -0.46
CA GLU A 73 -7.04 20.05 -1.26
C GLU A 73 -7.43 19.91 -2.73
N THR A 74 -7.49 18.67 -3.26
CA THR A 74 -7.86 18.43 -4.66
C THR A 74 -8.72 17.17 -4.79
N PRO A 75 -10.05 17.31 -4.85
CA PRO A 75 -10.95 16.20 -5.16
C PRO A 75 -10.57 15.52 -6.49
N GLY A 76 -10.60 14.19 -6.53
CA GLY A 76 -10.36 13.41 -7.76
C GLY A 76 -8.88 13.09 -8.07
N VAL A 77 -7.94 13.41 -7.19
CA VAL A 77 -6.53 12.99 -7.36
C VAL A 77 -6.39 11.50 -7.02
N LEU A 78 -5.94 10.71 -8.00
CA LEU A 78 -5.55 9.31 -7.78
C LEU A 78 -4.15 9.25 -7.15
N SER A 79 -4.02 8.49 -6.07
CA SER A 79 -2.77 8.12 -5.44
C SER A 79 -2.54 6.61 -5.55
N TYR A 80 -1.33 6.18 -5.26
CA TYR A 80 -0.98 4.76 -5.23
C TYR A 80 -1.03 4.20 -3.81
N ALA A 81 -1.40 2.92 -3.71
CA ALA A 81 -1.40 2.14 -2.47
C ALA A 81 -1.10 0.67 -2.79
N PHE A 82 -0.90 -0.15 -1.75
CA PHE A 82 -0.72 -1.59 -1.89
C PHE A 82 -1.79 -2.36 -1.12
N THR A 83 -2.29 -3.43 -1.71
CA THR A 83 -3.26 -4.35 -1.10
C THR A 83 -2.72 -5.77 -1.10
N PRO A 84 -3.04 -6.61 -0.10
CA PRO A 84 -2.73 -8.02 -0.15
C PRO A 84 -3.24 -8.67 -1.44
N THR A 85 -2.40 -9.49 -2.06
CA THR A 85 -2.85 -10.35 -3.16
C THR A 85 -3.70 -11.47 -2.56
N ARG A 86 -4.97 -11.61 -2.95
CA ARG A 86 -5.72 -12.84 -2.60
C ARG A 86 -4.97 -14.04 -3.19
N ARG A 87 -4.69 -15.06 -2.36
CA ARG A 87 -4.20 -16.33 -2.89
C ARG A 87 -5.35 -17.01 -3.63
N VAL A 88 -5.04 -17.63 -4.76
CA VAL A 88 -5.99 -18.42 -5.56
C VAL A 88 -6.36 -19.73 -4.86
N ASP A 89 -5.65 -20.10 -3.79
CA ASP A 89 -5.81 -21.39 -3.08
C ASP A 89 -6.84 -21.38 -1.93
N ASP A 90 -7.59 -20.29 -1.75
CA ASP A 90 -8.61 -20.14 -0.70
C ASP A 90 -10.06 -20.40 -1.21
N VAL A 91 -10.22 -21.22 -2.28
CA VAL A 91 -11.52 -21.71 -2.79
C VAL A 91 -11.53 -23.23 -2.87
#